data_AF-A0A1J1HGP2-F1
#
_entry.id   AF-A0A1J1HGP2-F1
#
_cell.length_a   1.000
_cell.length_b   1.000
_cell.length_c   1.000
_cell.angle_alpha   90.00
_cell.angle_beta   90.00
_cell.angle_gamma   90.00
#
_symmetry.space_group_name_H-M   'P 1'
#
loop_
_entity.id
_entity.type
_entity.pdbx_description
1 polymer ?
#
loop_
_entity_poly.entity_id
_entity_poly.type
_entity_poly.pdbx_seq_one_letter_code
_entity_poly.pdbx_strand_id
1 'polypeptide(L)'
;MSVIIHIVLKDGQLWLCADQAKQIWQCLAVNAAFPSDREECFRWFGKLMGDEPDLDPGINKEFFEMNILRLDPQLLTESGIKCFERFFKAVNSKEEKLKAKHRGYVIDDEDLIGKDYLWQVITVSGEEIAYKAIELLKEVSTAFGPHSYDNISVMGKAMKESTKDHQELENRQMIEADKICRILRVMQEYIKECDRVFTGERQNLSLSRASCDKHICLYIRFQTNGRQLEDIEVTTHTNETVISFKRNLLKRLKGSSINNIKIDLFNNNGELIEISDDRHPLSTYNIRDKTVINVKLSPMGTALASSPDSSSDSSTGSPPRPCPDMQRPESEATLPGVILSSKNQYLEFFLKLHQLVLFN
;
A
#
# COMPACT_ATOMS: atom_id res chain seq x y z
N MET A 1 26.89 -5.35 29.52
CA MET A 1 27.64 -5.64 28.27
C MET A 1 27.40 -4.56 27.21
N SER A 2 26.14 -4.18 26.93
CA SER A 2 25.79 -3.10 25.98
C SER A 2 26.54 -1.75 26.21
N VAL A 3 26.68 -1.31 27.46
CA VAL A 3 27.35 -0.03 27.79
C VAL A 3 28.86 -0.04 27.48
N ILE A 4 29.56 -1.15 27.75
CA ILE A 4 31.02 -1.24 27.53
C ILE A 4 31.35 -1.28 26.03
N ILE A 5 30.57 -2.04 25.26
CA ILE A 5 30.74 -2.11 23.80
C ILE A 5 30.44 -0.75 23.16
N HIS A 6 29.39 -0.07 23.62
CA HIS A 6 29.03 1.27 23.12
C HIS A 6 30.13 2.30 23.40
N ILE A 7 30.69 2.30 24.62
CA ILE A 7 31.79 3.21 25.01
C ILE A 7 33.04 2.93 24.18
N VAL A 8 33.42 1.66 24.01
CA VAL A 8 34.65 1.28 23.28
C VAL A 8 34.55 1.64 21.79
N LEU A 9 33.38 1.52 21.17
CA LEU A 9 33.20 1.87 19.76
C LEU A 9 33.11 3.38 19.54
N LYS A 10 32.34 4.10 20.36
CA LYS A 10 32.21 5.57 20.24
C LYS A 10 33.51 6.31 20.54
N ASP A 11 34.21 5.93 21.61
CA ASP A 11 35.42 6.64 22.02
C ASP A 11 36.65 6.25 21.15
N GLY A 12 36.56 5.12 20.43
CA GLY A 12 37.63 4.62 19.56
C GLY A 12 37.55 5.00 18.08
N GLN A 13 36.41 5.52 17.59
CA GLN A 13 36.13 5.67 16.15
C GLN A 13 36.37 4.37 15.34
N LEU A 14 36.10 3.22 15.95
CA LEU A 14 36.36 1.92 15.35
C LEU A 14 35.07 1.34 14.78
N TRP A 15 35.15 0.91 13.52
CA TRP A 15 34.09 0.12 12.89
C TRP A 15 34.13 -1.31 13.42
N LEU A 16 32.96 -1.89 13.65
CA LEU A 16 32.87 -3.29 14.02
C LEU A 16 33.09 -4.17 12.79
N CYS A 17 34.10 -5.06 12.81
CA CYS A 17 34.36 -5.93 11.67
C CYS A 17 33.34 -7.10 11.60
N ALA A 18 33.22 -7.73 10.43
CA ALA A 18 32.22 -8.77 10.17
C ALA A 18 32.26 -9.92 11.20
N ASP A 19 33.47 -10.39 11.55
CA ASP A 19 33.64 -11.50 12.50
C ASP A 19 33.18 -11.13 13.91
N GLN A 20 33.45 -9.90 14.34
CA GLN A 20 32.99 -9.40 15.65
C GLN A 20 31.47 -9.25 15.67
N ALA A 21 30.88 -8.71 14.60
CA ALA A 21 29.43 -8.54 14.48
C ALA A 21 28.72 -9.89 14.60
N LYS A 22 29.23 -10.88 13.87
CA LYS A 22 28.72 -12.25 13.87
C LYS A 22 28.79 -12.90 15.25
N GLN A 23 29.91 -12.73 15.96
CA GLN A 23 30.04 -13.30 17.31
C GLN A 23 29.04 -12.66 18.29
N ILE A 24 28.89 -11.33 18.26
CA ILE A 24 27.91 -10.63 19.11
C ILE A 24 26.49 -11.10 18.78
N TRP A 25 26.14 -11.21 17.50
CA TRP A 25 24.84 -11.72 17.06
C TRP A 25 24.57 -13.14 17.54
N GLN A 26 25.54 -14.05 17.39
CA GLN A 26 25.39 -15.43 17.82
C GLN A 26 25.20 -15.55 19.33
N CYS A 27 25.90 -14.75 20.13
CA CYS A 27 25.80 -14.78 21.58
C CYS A 27 24.51 -14.11 22.09
N LEU A 28 24.12 -12.96 21.53
CA LEU A 28 23.08 -12.12 22.10
C LEU A 28 21.74 -12.22 21.37
N ALA A 29 21.69 -12.63 20.09
CA ALA A 29 20.44 -12.83 19.36
C ALA A 29 20.04 -14.31 19.29
N VAL A 30 20.92 -15.15 18.75
CA VAL A 30 20.63 -16.58 18.49
C VAL A 30 20.63 -17.37 19.81
N ASN A 31 21.73 -17.35 20.54
CA ASN A 31 21.94 -18.12 21.78
C ASN A 31 21.76 -17.26 23.04
N ALA A 32 20.89 -16.25 22.97
CA ALA A 32 20.65 -15.33 24.07
C ALA A 32 20.28 -16.09 25.35
N ALA A 33 21.02 -15.84 26.44
CA ALA A 33 20.74 -16.44 27.74
C ALA A 33 19.38 -15.96 28.30
N PHE A 34 19.05 -14.69 28.06
CA PHE A 34 17.78 -14.09 28.46
C PHE A 34 17.07 -13.40 27.29
N PRO A 35 15.73 -13.39 27.24
CA PRO A 35 14.98 -12.65 26.21
C PRO A 35 15.31 -11.14 26.16
N SER A 36 15.67 -10.55 27.30
CA SER A 36 16.11 -9.15 27.38
C SER A 36 17.41 -8.88 26.64
N ASP A 37 18.32 -9.84 26.60
CA ASP A 37 19.59 -9.71 25.87
C ASP A 37 19.33 -9.68 24.36
N ARG A 38 18.41 -10.54 23.89
CA ARG A 38 17.95 -10.57 22.50
C ARG A 38 17.30 -9.26 22.09
N GLU A 39 16.42 -8.75 22.95
CA GLU A 39 15.74 -7.48 22.73
C GLU A 39 16.74 -6.30 22.62
N GLU A 40 17.74 -6.24 23.50
CA GLU A 40 18.79 -5.21 23.44
C GLU A 40 19.71 -5.40 22.23
N CYS A 41 20.05 -6.65 21.89
CA CYS A 41 20.85 -6.98 20.72
C CYS A 41 20.20 -6.45 19.44
N PHE A 42 18.92 -6.73 19.24
CA PHE A 42 18.19 -6.22 18.07
C PHE A 42 18.11 -4.69 18.07
N ARG A 43 17.85 -4.07 19.21
CA ARG A 43 17.81 -2.61 19.30
C ARG A 43 19.14 -1.97 18.94
N TRP A 44 20.24 -2.57 19.40
CA TRP A 44 21.59 -2.11 19.14
C TRP A 44 21.94 -2.26 17.65
N PHE A 45 21.80 -3.46 17.07
CA PHE A 45 22.04 -3.66 15.64
C PHE A 45 21.14 -2.80 14.75
N GLY A 46 19.88 -2.62 15.14
CA GLY A 46 18.96 -1.74 14.41
C GLY A 46 19.40 -0.27 14.44
N LYS A 47 20.07 0.20 15.49
CA LYS A 47 20.60 1.58 15.53
C LYS A 47 21.79 1.79 14.58
N LEU A 48 22.57 0.73 14.32
CA LEU A 48 23.71 0.77 13.40
C LEU A 48 23.33 1.05 11.95
N MET A 49 22.04 0.95 11.61
CA MET A 49 21.50 1.26 10.28
C MET A 49 20.90 2.67 10.18
N GLY A 50 21.07 3.51 11.20
CA GLY A 50 20.62 4.90 11.25
C GLY A 50 21.67 5.90 10.75
N ASP A 51 21.55 7.16 11.18
CA ASP A 51 22.37 8.28 10.67
C ASP A 51 23.86 8.22 11.09
N GLU A 52 24.20 7.47 12.15
CA GLU A 52 25.58 7.20 12.59
C GLU A 52 25.84 5.67 12.56
N PRO A 53 26.24 5.08 11.42
CA PRO A 53 26.53 3.65 11.36
C PRO A 53 27.89 3.36 12.00
N ASP A 54 27.92 2.70 13.16
CA ASP A 54 29.17 2.12 13.71
C ASP A 54 29.52 0.76 13.03
N LEU A 55 28.75 0.35 12.01
CA LEU A 55 28.90 -0.90 11.25
C LEU A 55 29.34 -0.60 9.81
N ASP A 56 30.41 -1.25 9.35
CA ASP A 56 30.97 -0.99 8.02
C ASP A 56 29.89 -1.21 6.93
N PRO A 57 29.55 -0.19 6.10
CA PRO A 57 28.55 -0.34 5.06
C PRO A 57 28.84 -1.48 4.08
N GLY A 58 30.11 -1.88 3.93
CA GLY A 58 30.56 -3.00 3.11
C GLY A 58 30.05 -4.36 3.59
N ILE A 59 29.82 -4.53 4.90
CA ILE A 59 29.43 -5.82 5.48
C ILE A 59 27.91 -5.97 5.70
N ASN A 60 27.14 -4.89 5.53
CA ASN A 60 25.69 -4.86 5.81
C ASN A 60 24.90 -5.95 5.07
N LYS A 61 25.19 -6.16 3.78
CA LYS A 61 24.50 -7.16 2.96
C LYS A 61 24.80 -8.58 3.44
N GLU A 62 26.09 -8.91 3.56
CA GLU A 62 26.53 -10.22 4.04
C GLU A 62 26.00 -10.49 5.46
N PHE A 63 26.07 -9.51 6.35
CA PHE A 63 25.57 -9.63 7.71
C PHE A 63 24.05 -9.91 7.72
N PHE A 64 23.28 -9.19 6.90
CA PHE A 64 21.85 -9.40 6.75
C PHE A 64 21.54 -10.83 6.29
N GLU A 65 22.16 -11.28 5.20
CA GLU A 65 21.91 -12.60 4.59
C GLU A 65 22.38 -13.78 5.44
N MET A 66 23.50 -13.63 6.15
CA MET A 66 24.10 -14.71 6.92
C MET A 66 23.59 -14.79 8.36
N ASN A 67 23.00 -13.73 8.90
CA ASN A 67 22.60 -13.66 10.31
C ASN A 67 21.11 -13.36 10.49
N ILE A 68 20.65 -12.20 10.01
CA ILE A 68 19.27 -11.76 10.23
C ILE A 68 18.29 -12.66 9.47
N LEU A 69 18.55 -12.96 8.20
CA LEU A 69 17.71 -13.84 7.38
C LEU A 69 17.78 -15.33 7.78
N ARG A 70 18.69 -15.68 8.69
CA ARG A 70 18.88 -17.06 9.20
C ARG A 70 18.32 -17.26 10.61
N LEU A 71 17.90 -16.18 11.26
CA LEU A 71 17.26 -16.25 12.57
C LEU A 71 15.91 -16.97 12.45
N ASP A 72 15.52 -17.78 13.43
CA ASP A 72 14.16 -18.32 13.46
C ASP A 72 13.14 -17.17 13.65
N PRO A 73 12.15 -17.00 12.75
CA PRO A 73 11.11 -15.98 12.88
C PRO A 73 10.34 -16.00 14.22
N GLN A 74 10.27 -17.15 14.90
CA GLN A 74 9.63 -17.25 16.22
C GLN A 74 10.43 -16.56 17.34
N LEU A 75 11.74 -16.35 17.14
CA LEU A 75 12.61 -15.66 18.09
C LEU A 75 12.60 -14.15 17.92
N LEU A 76 11.99 -13.63 16.84
CA LEU A 76 11.84 -12.21 16.65
C LEU A 76 11.04 -11.62 17.82
N THR A 77 11.41 -10.40 18.17
CA THR A 77 10.68 -9.56 19.11
C THR A 77 10.26 -8.27 18.41
N GLU A 78 9.65 -7.35 19.14
CA GLU A 78 9.34 -6.02 18.61
C GLU A 78 10.61 -5.28 18.13
N SER A 79 11.70 -5.30 18.90
CA SER A 79 12.96 -4.72 18.42
C SER A 79 13.56 -5.53 17.27
N GLY A 80 13.33 -6.85 17.24
CA GLY A 80 13.77 -7.74 16.17
C GLY A 80 13.20 -7.36 14.80
N ILE A 81 11.88 -7.18 14.70
CA ILE A 81 11.27 -6.80 13.41
C ILE A 81 11.66 -5.40 12.97
N LYS A 82 11.84 -4.46 13.91
CA LYS A 82 12.38 -3.11 13.63
C LYS A 82 13.83 -3.16 13.15
N CYS A 83 14.65 -4.06 13.71
CA CYS A 83 16.01 -4.30 13.25
C CYS A 83 16.02 -4.87 11.83
N PHE A 84 15.21 -5.90 11.57
CA PHE A 84 15.03 -6.46 10.23
C PHE A 84 14.62 -5.38 9.22
N GLU A 85 13.60 -4.58 9.54
CA GLU A 85 13.10 -3.51 8.67
C GLU A 85 14.21 -2.55 8.24
N ARG A 86 15.05 -2.10 9.18
CA ARG A 86 16.13 -1.15 8.88
C ARG A 86 17.19 -1.77 7.98
N PHE A 87 17.60 -3.01 8.25
CA PHE A 87 18.52 -3.73 7.36
C PHE A 87 17.91 -3.97 5.98
N PHE A 88 16.65 -4.41 5.94
CA PHE A 88 15.92 -4.65 4.71
C PHE A 88 15.88 -3.40 3.83
N LYS A 89 15.49 -2.25 4.39
CA LYS A 89 15.43 -0.97 3.66
C LYS A 89 16.82 -0.52 3.21
N ALA A 90 17.82 -0.55 4.09
CA ALA A 90 19.16 -0.08 3.78
C ALA A 90 19.88 -0.94 2.74
N VAL A 91 19.83 -2.28 2.86
CA VAL A 91 20.46 -3.20 1.90
C VAL A 91 19.80 -3.07 0.54
N ASN A 92 18.47 -3.11 0.46
CA ASN A 92 17.78 -2.98 -0.83
C ASN A 92 17.91 -1.58 -1.43
N SER A 93 18.07 -0.53 -0.62
CA SER A 93 18.36 0.82 -1.13
C SER A 93 19.76 0.92 -1.73
N LYS A 94 20.76 0.31 -1.07
CA LYS A 94 22.15 0.28 -1.54
C LYS A 94 22.32 -0.55 -2.81
N GLU A 95 21.56 -1.64 -2.93
CA GLU A 95 21.53 -2.49 -4.13
C GLU A 95 20.61 -1.94 -5.23
N GLU A 96 20.13 -0.70 -5.08
CA GLU A 96 19.24 0.00 -6.03
C GLU A 96 17.88 -0.69 -6.29
N LYS A 97 17.55 -1.73 -5.53
CA LYS A 97 16.27 -2.46 -5.60
C LYS A 97 15.11 -1.71 -4.97
N LEU A 98 15.39 -0.77 -4.05
CA LEU A 98 14.42 0.05 -3.34
C LEU A 98 14.78 1.54 -3.43
N LYS A 99 13.90 2.39 -3.98
CA LYS A 99 14.10 3.84 -4.14
C LYS A 99 13.12 4.62 -3.27
N ALA A 100 13.62 5.51 -2.42
CA ALA A 100 12.76 6.37 -1.60
C ALA A 100 12.03 7.44 -2.44
N LYS A 101 10.74 7.67 -2.17
CA LYS A 101 9.93 8.80 -2.67
C LYS A 101 9.22 9.51 -1.52
N HIS A 102 8.73 10.72 -1.80
CA HIS A 102 8.13 11.67 -0.83
C HIS A 102 6.90 11.13 -0.04
N ARG A 103 6.42 9.92 -0.33
CA ARG A 103 5.39 9.14 0.40
C ARG A 103 5.61 7.61 0.24
N GLY A 104 6.79 7.08 0.61
CA GLY A 104 7.07 5.63 0.62
C GLY A 104 8.21 5.22 -0.32
N TYR A 105 8.33 3.94 -0.66
CA TYR A 105 9.39 3.41 -1.53
C TYR A 105 8.82 2.93 -2.89
N VAL A 106 9.63 3.04 -3.95
CA VAL A 106 9.41 2.47 -5.30
C VAL A 106 10.47 1.38 -5.51
N ILE A 107 10.03 0.20 -5.86
CA ILE A 107 10.80 -1.01 -6.15
C ILE A 107 11.00 -1.02 -7.65
N ASP A 108 12.25 -1.18 -8.08
CA ASP A 108 12.62 -1.33 -9.49
C ASP A 108 12.82 -2.82 -9.85
N ASP A 109 12.92 -3.71 -8.84
CA ASP A 109 13.24 -5.13 -8.98
C ASP A 109 12.35 -6.01 -8.08
N GLU A 110 11.60 -6.95 -8.66
CA GLU A 110 10.67 -7.85 -7.94
C GLU A 110 11.36 -8.75 -6.89
N ASP A 111 12.69 -8.86 -6.97
CA ASP A 111 13.55 -9.73 -6.16
C ASP A 111 14.24 -8.99 -4.99
N LEU A 112 13.45 -8.42 -4.07
CA LEU A 112 14.01 -7.81 -2.85
C LEU A 112 14.75 -8.83 -1.97
N ILE A 113 15.96 -8.48 -1.54
CA ILE A 113 16.76 -9.28 -0.62
C ILE A 113 16.02 -9.34 0.72
N GLY A 114 15.71 -10.56 1.18
CA GLY A 114 14.96 -10.80 2.41
C GLY A 114 13.44 -10.89 2.28
N LYS A 115 12.90 -10.83 1.05
CA LYS A 115 11.45 -10.97 0.79
C LYS A 115 10.89 -12.31 1.29
N ASP A 116 11.59 -13.42 1.04
CA ASP A 116 11.16 -14.74 1.48
C ASP A 116 11.12 -14.84 3.02
N TYR A 117 12.12 -14.25 3.69
CA TYR A 117 12.15 -14.18 5.14
C TYR A 117 10.98 -13.34 5.67
N LEU A 118 10.67 -12.21 5.05
CA LEU A 118 9.51 -11.39 5.42
C LEU A 118 8.19 -12.20 5.34
N TRP A 119 8.02 -13.02 4.30
CA TRP A 119 6.88 -13.94 4.20
C TRP A 119 6.87 -15.01 5.30
N GLN A 120 8.03 -15.56 5.66
CA GLN A 120 8.15 -16.47 6.80
C GLN A 120 7.76 -15.78 8.11
N VAL A 121 8.17 -14.53 8.33
CA VAL A 121 7.76 -13.76 9.51
C VAL A 121 6.24 -13.59 9.55
N ILE A 122 5.60 -13.20 8.44
CA ILE A 122 4.15 -13.02 8.38
C ILE A 122 3.42 -14.33 8.76
N THR A 123 3.92 -15.47 8.28
CA THR A 123 3.24 -16.76 8.45
C THR A 123 3.57 -17.50 9.74
N VAL A 124 4.75 -17.29 10.33
CA VAL A 124 5.26 -18.14 11.43
C VAL A 124 5.39 -17.39 12.77
N SER A 125 5.57 -16.07 12.75
CA SER A 125 5.81 -15.28 13.98
C SER A 125 4.53 -15.04 14.81
N GLY A 126 4.67 -14.46 16.01
CA GLY A 126 3.52 -14.03 16.82
C GLY A 126 2.71 -12.90 16.15
N GLU A 127 1.43 -12.74 16.53
CA GLU A 127 0.48 -11.85 15.83
C GLU A 127 0.98 -10.39 15.72
N GLU A 128 1.52 -9.84 16.81
CA GLU A 128 2.07 -8.46 16.84
C GLU A 128 3.24 -8.25 15.87
N ILE A 129 4.08 -9.27 15.71
CA ILE A 129 5.25 -9.23 14.83
C ILE A 129 4.81 -9.41 13.39
N ALA A 130 3.90 -10.35 13.13
CA ALA A 130 3.29 -10.55 11.83
C ALA A 130 2.59 -9.27 11.36
N TYR A 131 1.84 -8.58 12.22
CA TYR A 131 1.20 -7.31 11.88
C TYR A 131 2.21 -6.25 11.41
N LYS A 132 3.33 -6.07 12.14
CA LYS A 132 4.40 -5.15 11.74
C LYS A 132 5.08 -5.57 10.43
N ALA A 133 5.23 -6.87 10.20
CA ALA A 133 5.75 -7.40 8.95
C ALA A 133 4.79 -7.13 7.76
N ILE A 134 3.48 -7.21 7.98
CA ILE A 134 2.46 -6.85 6.98
C ILE A 134 2.53 -5.36 6.66
N GLU A 135 2.65 -4.50 7.67
CA GLU A 135 2.79 -3.05 7.46
C GLU A 135 4.07 -2.70 6.69
N LEU A 136 5.20 -3.34 7.03
CA LEU A 136 6.43 -3.20 6.25
C LEU A 136 6.23 -3.67 4.81
N LEU A 137 5.63 -4.85 4.62
CA LEU A 137 5.35 -5.38 3.30
C LEU A 137 4.48 -4.40 2.53
N LYS A 138 3.43 -3.83 3.12
CA LYS A 138 2.57 -2.80 2.51
C LYS A 138 3.37 -1.55 2.10
N GLU A 139 4.23 -1.05 2.99
CA GLU A 139 5.06 0.15 2.73
C GLU A 139 6.04 -0.06 1.57
N VAL A 140 6.63 -1.25 1.45
CA VAL A 140 7.51 -1.57 0.31
C VAL A 140 6.70 -2.03 -0.89
N SER A 141 5.48 -2.56 -0.70
CA SER A 141 4.61 -3.07 -1.76
C SER A 141 3.83 -2.03 -2.52
N THR A 142 3.78 -0.78 -2.05
CA THR A 142 3.28 0.39 -2.79
C THR A 142 3.98 0.60 -4.13
N ALA A 143 4.99 -0.22 -4.41
CA ALA A 143 5.85 -0.20 -5.56
C ALA A 143 5.66 -1.32 -6.58
N PHE A 144 5.04 -2.46 -6.23
CA PHE A 144 5.03 -3.64 -7.11
C PHE A 144 4.18 -3.47 -8.37
N GLY A 145 3.46 -2.34 -8.47
CA GLY A 145 2.47 -2.10 -9.49
C GLY A 145 1.40 -3.20 -9.52
N PRO A 146 0.42 -3.07 -10.42
CA PRO A 146 -0.59 -4.10 -10.65
C PRO A 146 -0.04 -5.40 -11.29
N HIS A 147 1.24 -5.45 -11.67
CA HIS A 147 1.75 -6.44 -12.64
C HIS A 147 2.32 -7.74 -12.05
N SER A 148 2.48 -7.85 -10.74
CA SER A 148 3.15 -9.02 -10.16
C SER A 148 2.18 -10.19 -9.95
N TYR A 149 1.90 -10.92 -11.02
CA TYR A 149 1.19 -12.21 -11.00
C TYR A 149 1.87 -13.23 -10.08
N ASP A 150 3.18 -13.09 -9.86
CA ASP A 150 3.97 -13.97 -9.00
C ASP A 150 3.63 -13.79 -7.52
N ASN A 151 3.27 -12.60 -7.06
CA ASN A 151 2.83 -12.43 -5.67
C ASN A 151 1.50 -13.19 -5.41
N ILE A 152 0.56 -13.19 -6.37
CA ILE A 152 -0.68 -13.99 -6.28
C ILE A 152 -0.37 -15.50 -6.38
N SER A 153 0.63 -15.88 -7.19
CA SER A 153 1.09 -17.28 -7.32
C SER A 153 1.77 -17.79 -6.06
N VAL A 154 2.67 -17.01 -5.45
CA VAL A 154 3.32 -17.30 -4.15
C VAL A 154 2.26 -17.43 -3.07
N MET A 155 1.28 -16.53 -3.06
CA MET A 155 0.13 -16.62 -2.16
C MET A 155 -0.68 -17.90 -2.37
N GLY A 156 -0.96 -18.24 -3.63
CA GLY A 156 -1.65 -19.48 -3.99
C GLY A 156 -0.86 -20.75 -3.72
N LYS A 157 0.49 -20.70 -3.73
CA LYS A 157 1.38 -21.81 -3.35
C LYS A 157 1.40 -22.01 -1.84
N ALA A 158 1.62 -20.95 -1.07
CA ALA A 158 1.56 -20.97 0.39
C ALA A 158 0.19 -21.48 0.90
N MET A 159 -0.90 -21.17 0.18
CA MET A 159 -2.24 -21.67 0.47
C MET A 159 -2.49 -23.14 0.07
N LYS A 160 -1.72 -23.73 -0.85
CA LYS A 160 -1.90 -25.12 -1.31
C LYS A 160 -1.17 -26.15 -0.45
N GLU A 161 -0.06 -25.76 0.16
CA GLU A 161 0.78 -26.66 0.97
C GLU A 161 0.14 -27.04 2.32
N SER A 162 -0.96 -26.39 2.72
CA SER A 162 -1.63 -26.58 4.02
C SER A 162 -2.67 -27.70 4.12
N THR A 163 -2.82 -28.58 3.10
CA THR A 163 -3.95 -29.54 3.03
C THR A 163 -3.59 -31.03 3.00
N LYS A 164 -2.52 -31.48 3.69
CA LYS A 164 -2.23 -32.92 3.79
C LYS A 164 -2.12 -33.43 5.24
N ASP A 165 -2.85 -34.53 5.47
CA ASP A 165 -2.88 -35.47 6.60
C ASP A 165 -3.74 -35.18 7.84
N HIS A 166 -4.67 -36.11 8.07
CA HIS A 166 -5.51 -36.26 9.25
C HIS A 166 -4.79 -37.12 10.29
N GLN A 167 -4.33 -36.52 11.40
CA GLN A 167 -4.56 -37.00 12.78
C GLN A 167 -3.85 -36.13 13.87
N GLU A 168 -3.72 -34.82 13.69
CA GLU A 168 -3.44 -33.82 14.77
C GLU A 168 -4.19 -32.52 14.41
N LEU A 169 -5.49 -32.68 14.17
CA LEU A 169 -6.22 -31.90 13.19
C LEU A 169 -6.55 -30.48 13.67
N GLU A 170 -7.03 -30.29 14.90
CA GLU A 170 -7.58 -29.00 15.35
C GLU A 170 -6.50 -27.93 15.59
N ASN A 171 -5.43 -28.26 16.31
CA ASN A 171 -4.35 -27.30 16.59
C ASN A 171 -3.57 -26.92 15.32
N ARG A 172 -3.31 -27.89 14.41
CA ARG A 172 -2.70 -27.58 13.11
C ARG A 172 -3.65 -26.78 12.22
N GLN A 173 -4.94 -27.13 12.18
CA GLN A 173 -5.93 -26.36 11.41
C GLN A 173 -6.05 -24.93 11.91
N MET A 174 -5.98 -24.69 13.21
CA MET A 174 -6.04 -23.33 13.76
C MET A 174 -4.79 -22.52 13.40
N ILE A 175 -3.60 -23.13 13.45
CA ILE A 175 -2.34 -22.49 13.01
C ILE A 175 -2.36 -22.21 11.49
N GLU A 176 -2.84 -23.16 10.68
CA GLU A 176 -2.97 -22.98 9.23
C GLU A 176 -4.07 -21.96 8.87
N ALA A 177 -5.18 -21.93 9.61
CA ALA A 177 -6.21 -20.92 9.45
C ALA A 177 -5.68 -19.52 9.76
N ASP A 178 -4.90 -19.36 10.85
CA ASP A 178 -4.26 -18.08 11.19
C ASP A 178 -3.29 -17.64 10.09
N LYS A 179 -2.45 -18.55 9.57
CA LYS A 179 -1.61 -18.28 8.40
C LYS A 179 -2.41 -17.77 7.21
N ILE A 180 -3.49 -18.47 6.86
CA ILE A 180 -4.36 -18.09 5.75
C ILE A 180 -5.00 -16.71 6.02
N CYS A 181 -5.46 -16.44 7.25
CA CYS A 181 -6.01 -15.13 7.62
C CYS A 181 -4.99 -14.01 7.45
N ARG A 182 -3.73 -14.21 7.86
CA ARG A 182 -2.66 -13.21 7.69
C ARG A 182 -2.33 -12.98 6.22
N ILE A 183 -2.26 -14.06 5.46
CA ILE A 183 -2.12 -14.04 4.01
C ILE A 183 -3.28 -13.22 3.39
N LEU A 184 -4.53 -13.50 3.75
CA LEU A 184 -5.68 -12.73 3.28
C LEU A 184 -5.60 -11.24 3.64
N ARG A 185 -5.12 -10.91 4.85
CA ARG A 185 -4.88 -9.51 5.27
C ARG A 185 -3.85 -8.83 4.35
N VAL A 186 -2.74 -9.49 4.04
CA VAL A 186 -1.75 -8.97 3.08
C VAL A 186 -2.38 -8.75 1.71
N MET A 187 -3.11 -9.74 1.18
CA MET A 187 -3.82 -9.61 -0.10
C MET A 187 -4.77 -8.43 -0.10
N GLN A 188 -5.55 -8.27 0.98
CA GLN A 188 -6.52 -7.19 1.10
C GLN A 188 -5.83 -5.83 1.10
N GLU A 189 -4.77 -5.65 1.89
CA GLU A 189 -4.01 -4.40 1.95
C GLU A 189 -3.32 -4.10 0.61
N TYR A 190 -2.77 -5.11 -0.06
CA TYR A 190 -2.18 -4.97 -1.39
C TYR A 190 -3.22 -4.50 -2.44
N ILE A 191 -4.41 -5.13 -2.49
CA ILE A 191 -5.49 -4.73 -3.38
C ILE A 191 -5.92 -3.30 -3.09
N LYS A 192 -6.16 -2.95 -1.82
CA LYS A 192 -6.53 -1.60 -1.39
C LYS A 192 -5.52 -0.57 -1.87
N GLU A 193 -4.24 -0.86 -1.73
CA GLU A 193 -3.17 0.06 -2.09
C GLU A 193 -3.03 0.23 -3.60
N CYS A 194 -3.08 -0.85 -4.38
CA CYS A 194 -3.13 -0.76 -5.84
C CYS A 194 -4.35 0.03 -6.33
N ASP A 195 -5.52 -0.23 -5.75
CA ASP A 195 -6.74 0.53 -6.04
C ASP A 195 -6.61 2.00 -5.60
N ARG A 196 -5.91 2.27 -4.50
CA ARG A 196 -5.67 3.63 -4.01
C ARG A 196 -4.80 4.40 -4.98
N VAL A 197 -3.72 3.84 -5.50
CA VAL A 197 -2.76 4.54 -6.38
C VAL A 197 -3.30 4.70 -7.81
N PHE A 198 -4.18 3.81 -8.27
CA PHE A 198 -4.75 3.83 -9.61
C PHE A 198 -5.53 5.13 -9.93
N THR A 199 -5.15 5.78 -11.03
CA THR A 199 -5.75 7.04 -11.51
C THR A 199 -6.53 6.87 -12.82
N GLY A 200 -6.52 5.67 -13.41
CA GLY A 200 -7.19 5.36 -14.67
C GLY A 200 -8.72 5.32 -14.57
N GLU A 201 -9.37 5.06 -15.71
CA GLU A 201 -10.82 4.84 -15.73
C GLU A 201 -11.17 3.49 -15.10
N ARG A 202 -12.24 3.43 -14.31
CA ARG A 202 -12.79 2.19 -13.74
C ARG A 202 -14.11 1.82 -14.39
N GLN A 203 -14.25 0.56 -14.75
CA GLN A 203 -15.47 -0.13 -15.19
C GLN A 203 -15.98 -1.08 -14.11
N ASN A 204 -15.09 -1.62 -13.28
CA ASN A 204 -15.39 -2.55 -12.20
C ASN A 204 -15.12 -1.90 -10.84
N LEU A 205 -16.02 -2.13 -9.89
CA LEU A 205 -15.81 -1.70 -8.50
C LEU A 205 -14.55 -2.39 -7.93
N SER A 206 -13.80 -1.66 -7.10
CA SER A 206 -12.66 -2.24 -6.38
C SER A 206 -13.10 -3.43 -5.54
N LEU A 207 -12.37 -4.54 -5.63
CA LEU A 207 -12.63 -5.74 -4.83
C LEU A 207 -12.53 -5.42 -3.32
N SER A 208 -11.67 -4.46 -2.94
CA SER A 208 -11.58 -4.00 -1.54
C SER A 208 -12.86 -3.31 -1.03
N ARG A 209 -13.76 -2.93 -1.94
CA ARG A 209 -15.01 -2.21 -1.69
C ARG A 209 -16.25 -2.95 -2.18
N ALA A 210 -16.08 -4.16 -2.71
CA ALA A 210 -17.18 -4.94 -3.26
C ALA A 210 -18.05 -5.61 -2.18
N SER A 211 -17.58 -5.67 -0.93
CA SER A 211 -18.38 -6.20 0.17
C SER A 211 -19.44 -5.19 0.64
N CYS A 212 -20.67 -5.67 0.84
CA CYS A 212 -21.78 -4.92 1.46
C CYS A 212 -22.30 -3.71 0.66
N ASP A 213 -22.04 -3.67 -0.64
CA ASP A 213 -22.44 -2.53 -1.46
C ASP A 213 -23.96 -2.52 -1.68
N LYS A 214 -24.56 -1.34 -1.50
CA LYS A 214 -25.98 -1.10 -1.77
C LYS A 214 -26.10 -0.16 -2.95
N HIS A 215 -26.89 -0.55 -3.93
CA HIS A 215 -27.33 0.38 -4.96
C HIS A 215 -28.10 1.53 -4.31
N ILE A 216 -27.76 2.74 -4.70
CA ILE A 216 -28.41 3.97 -4.26
C ILE A 216 -28.86 4.78 -5.47
N CYS A 217 -29.98 5.46 -5.33
CA CYS A 217 -30.49 6.37 -6.34
C CYS A 217 -30.36 7.81 -5.83
N LEU A 218 -29.68 8.68 -6.57
CA LEU A 218 -29.41 10.06 -6.18
C LEU A 218 -30.14 11.03 -7.12
N TYR A 219 -30.71 12.10 -6.55
CA TYR A 219 -31.37 13.16 -7.31
C TYR A 219 -30.42 14.36 -7.44
N ILE A 220 -29.97 14.65 -8.65
CA ILE A 220 -28.95 15.65 -8.92
C ILE A 220 -29.59 16.89 -9.52
N ARG A 221 -29.45 18.02 -8.81
CA ARG A 221 -29.98 19.32 -9.24
C ARG A 221 -28.85 20.23 -9.65
N PHE A 222 -28.86 20.75 -10.87
CA PHE A 222 -27.78 21.62 -11.33
C PHE A 222 -28.07 23.08 -11.01
N GLN A 223 -27.15 23.72 -10.30
CA GLN A 223 -27.17 25.16 -10.05
C GLN A 223 -26.32 25.86 -11.11
N THR A 224 -26.99 26.47 -12.10
CA THR A 224 -26.35 27.16 -13.22
C THR A 224 -26.79 28.60 -13.34
N ASN A 225 -25.83 29.51 -13.56
CA ASN A 225 -26.10 30.90 -13.89
C ASN A 225 -26.36 31.02 -15.41
N GLY A 226 -27.59 30.74 -15.84
CA GLY A 226 -28.07 31.10 -17.19
C GLY A 226 -28.63 29.96 -18.04
N ARG A 227 -28.03 28.76 -18.04
CA ARG A 227 -28.52 27.59 -18.80
C ARG A 227 -29.07 26.54 -17.84
N GLN A 228 -30.39 26.49 -17.65
CA GLN A 228 -31.00 25.42 -16.85
C GLN A 228 -30.68 24.06 -17.46
N LEU A 229 -29.87 23.28 -16.74
CA LEU A 229 -29.70 21.85 -17.00
C LEU A 229 -30.85 21.13 -16.30
N GLU A 230 -31.39 20.09 -16.94
CA GLU A 230 -32.42 19.26 -16.33
C GLU A 230 -31.84 18.51 -15.12
N ASP A 231 -32.64 18.44 -14.06
CA ASP A 231 -32.35 17.57 -12.92
C ASP A 231 -32.28 16.12 -13.41
N ILE A 232 -31.29 15.38 -12.92
CA ILE A 232 -31.08 13.98 -13.33
C ILE A 232 -31.16 13.04 -12.15
N GLU A 233 -31.69 11.85 -12.41
CA GLU A 233 -31.60 10.73 -11.49
C GLU A 233 -30.35 9.89 -11.84
N VAL A 234 -29.53 9.62 -10.83
CA VAL A 234 -28.30 8.85 -10.98
C VAL A 234 -28.36 7.63 -10.08
N THR A 235 -28.47 6.46 -10.70
CA THR A 235 -28.23 5.19 -10.00
C THR A 235 -26.73 4.96 -9.87
N THR A 236 -26.29 4.76 -8.63
CA THR A 236 -24.90 4.46 -8.27
C THR A 236 -24.87 3.50 -7.06
N HIS A 237 -23.75 3.48 -6.34
CA HIS A 237 -23.40 2.56 -5.28
C HIS A 237 -22.89 3.33 -4.07
N THR A 238 -23.18 2.82 -2.87
CA THR A 238 -22.66 3.40 -1.60
C THR A 238 -21.14 3.54 -1.58
N ASN A 239 -20.43 2.66 -2.29
CA ASN A 239 -18.97 2.61 -2.31
C ASN A 239 -18.31 3.29 -3.54
N GLU A 240 -19.08 3.93 -4.44
CA GLU A 240 -18.49 4.74 -5.51
C GLU A 240 -17.66 5.88 -4.92
N THR A 241 -16.47 6.17 -5.48
CA THR A 241 -15.67 7.32 -5.06
C THR A 241 -16.28 8.63 -5.50
N VAL A 242 -16.06 9.68 -4.70
CA VAL A 242 -16.48 11.04 -5.08
C VAL A 242 -15.85 11.47 -6.41
N ILE A 243 -14.58 11.14 -6.65
CA ILE A 243 -13.89 11.47 -7.91
C ILE A 243 -14.53 10.76 -9.12
N SER A 244 -14.86 9.47 -9.00
CA SER A 244 -15.53 8.70 -10.07
C SER A 244 -16.92 9.27 -10.34
N PHE A 245 -17.68 9.53 -9.29
CA PHE A 245 -19.02 10.10 -9.37
C PHE A 245 -19.00 11.48 -10.07
N LYS A 246 -18.12 12.39 -9.66
CA LYS A 246 -17.94 13.71 -10.30
C LYS A 246 -17.59 13.57 -11.78
N ARG A 247 -16.68 12.66 -12.11
CA ARG A 247 -16.28 12.41 -13.50
C ARG A 247 -17.42 11.84 -14.35
N ASN A 248 -18.22 10.92 -13.80
CA ASN A 248 -19.39 10.35 -14.45
C ASN A 248 -20.48 11.41 -14.68
N LEU A 249 -20.67 12.35 -13.74
CA LEU A 249 -21.54 13.51 -13.93
C LEU A 249 -21.04 14.39 -15.09
N LEU A 250 -19.74 14.72 -15.14
CA LEU A 250 -19.18 15.52 -16.24
C LEU A 250 -19.37 14.85 -17.61
N LYS A 251 -19.19 13.52 -17.69
CA LYS A 251 -19.40 12.77 -18.94
C LYS A 251 -20.84 12.86 -19.46
N ARG A 252 -21.83 12.91 -18.56
CA ARG A 252 -23.25 13.06 -18.92
C ARG A 252 -23.59 14.47 -19.42
N LEU A 253 -22.86 15.48 -18.96
CA LEU A 253 -22.99 16.87 -19.38
C LEU A 253 -22.31 17.08 -20.75
N LYS A 254 -22.95 16.62 -21.83
CA LYS A 254 -22.47 16.79 -23.22
C LYS A 254 -22.19 18.28 -23.50
N GLY A 255 -20.95 18.62 -23.88
CA GLY A 255 -20.63 19.91 -24.52
C GLY A 255 -19.84 20.93 -23.69
N SER A 256 -19.13 20.54 -22.63
CA SER A 256 -18.14 21.42 -21.99
C SER A 256 -16.80 20.69 -21.85
N SER A 257 -15.70 21.42 -22.09
CA SER A 257 -14.35 20.89 -21.93
C SER A 257 -14.20 20.32 -20.52
N ILE A 258 -14.11 18.98 -20.44
CA ILE A 258 -14.07 18.18 -19.20
C ILE A 258 -12.95 18.66 -18.26
N ASN A 259 -11.92 19.30 -18.80
CA ASN A 259 -10.69 19.60 -18.07
C ASN A 259 -10.74 20.89 -17.23
N ASN A 260 -11.74 21.77 -17.40
CA ASN A 260 -11.75 23.09 -16.76
C ASN A 260 -13.01 23.40 -15.94
N ILE A 261 -13.74 22.39 -15.44
CA ILE A 261 -14.93 22.59 -14.60
C ILE A 261 -14.74 21.93 -13.24
N LYS A 262 -14.84 22.75 -12.19
CA LYS A 262 -14.94 22.31 -10.80
C LYS A 262 -16.39 21.97 -10.48
N ILE A 263 -16.61 20.79 -9.89
CA ILE A 263 -17.88 20.37 -9.32
C ILE A 263 -17.85 20.53 -7.81
N ASP A 264 -18.70 21.42 -7.29
CA ASP A 264 -19.01 21.53 -5.86
C ASP A 264 -20.37 20.87 -5.58
N LEU A 265 -20.41 20.05 -4.54
CA LEU A 265 -21.59 19.28 -4.12
C LEU A 265 -22.19 19.92 -2.87
N PHE A 266 -23.49 20.15 -2.88
CA PHE A 266 -24.22 20.71 -1.75
C PHE A 266 -25.34 19.75 -1.34
N ASN A 267 -25.61 19.67 -0.05
CA ASN A 267 -26.72 18.88 0.47
C ASN A 267 -28.07 19.53 0.12
N ASN A 268 -29.18 18.88 0.49
CA ASN A 268 -30.52 19.42 0.26
C ASN A 268 -30.81 20.73 1.02
N ASN A 269 -30.05 21.01 2.09
CA ASN A 269 -30.17 22.23 2.88
C ASN A 269 -29.35 23.39 2.29
N GLY A 270 -28.58 23.15 1.21
CA GLY A 270 -27.75 24.15 0.56
C GLY A 270 -26.35 24.33 1.19
N GLU A 271 -25.97 23.48 2.14
CA GLU A 271 -24.63 23.49 2.74
C GLU A 271 -23.65 22.71 1.87
N LEU A 272 -22.41 23.19 1.79
CA LEU A 272 -21.34 22.54 1.05
C LEU A 272 -20.97 21.20 1.71
N ILE A 273 -20.91 20.14 0.92
CA ILE A 273 -20.38 18.85 1.37
C ILE A 273 -18.85 18.95 1.33
N GLU A 274 -18.23 19.10 2.51
CA GLU A 274 -16.78 19.18 2.64
C GLU A 274 -16.14 17.82 2.34
N ILE A 275 -15.53 17.73 1.15
CA ILE A 275 -14.82 16.54 0.69
C ILE A 275 -13.34 16.69 1.07
N SER A 276 -12.90 15.94 2.08
CA SER A 276 -11.50 15.95 2.56
C SER A 276 -10.55 15.19 1.63
N ASP A 277 -11.04 14.10 1.02
CA ASP A 277 -10.33 13.31 0.00
C ASP A 277 -11.35 12.67 -0.95
N ASP A 278 -11.21 12.95 -2.24
CA ASP A 278 -12.15 12.51 -3.28
C ASP A 278 -12.04 11.02 -3.63
N ARG A 279 -11.04 10.31 -3.07
CA ARG A 279 -10.88 8.85 -3.15
C ARG A 279 -11.72 8.11 -2.12
N HIS A 280 -12.32 8.81 -1.16
CA HIS A 280 -13.29 8.22 -0.22
C HIS A 280 -14.64 7.95 -0.91
N PRO A 281 -15.36 6.90 -0.45
CA PRO A 281 -16.68 6.59 -0.99
C PRO A 281 -17.72 7.64 -0.61
N LEU A 282 -18.78 7.76 -1.43
CA LEU A 282 -19.92 8.65 -1.21
C LEU A 282 -20.53 8.50 0.20
N SER A 283 -20.61 7.27 0.70
CA SER A 283 -21.14 6.96 2.04
C SER A 283 -20.40 7.67 3.19
N THR A 284 -19.10 7.95 3.04
CA THR A 284 -18.28 8.70 4.03
C THR A 284 -18.84 10.09 4.29
N TYR A 285 -19.39 10.71 3.25
CA TYR A 285 -19.91 12.08 3.28
C TYR A 285 -21.42 12.11 3.52
N ASN A 286 -21.98 11.04 4.11
CA ASN A 286 -23.39 10.87 4.41
C ASN A 286 -24.31 10.97 3.17
N ILE A 287 -23.79 10.68 1.98
CA ILE A 287 -24.57 10.56 0.75
C ILE A 287 -25.18 9.15 0.71
N ARG A 288 -26.50 9.06 0.84
CA ARG A 288 -27.27 7.81 0.95
C ARG A 288 -28.34 7.71 -0.13
N ASP A 289 -29.09 6.62 -0.15
CA ASP A 289 -30.23 6.45 -1.06
C ASP A 289 -31.21 7.62 -0.99
N LYS A 290 -31.68 8.05 -2.16
CA LYS A 290 -32.60 9.18 -2.40
C LYS A 290 -32.08 10.54 -1.95
N THR A 291 -30.79 10.68 -1.66
CA THR A 291 -30.20 11.98 -1.32
C THR A 291 -30.32 12.93 -2.50
N VAL A 292 -30.80 14.14 -2.23
CA VAL A 292 -30.80 15.24 -3.20
C VAL A 292 -29.48 15.98 -3.08
N ILE A 293 -28.74 16.08 -4.18
CA ILE A 293 -27.45 16.77 -4.26
C ILE A 293 -27.60 17.94 -5.22
N ASN A 294 -27.35 19.14 -4.71
CA ASN A 294 -27.26 20.33 -5.55
C ASN A 294 -25.82 20.45 -6.06
N VAL A 295 -25.64 20.47 -7.37
CA VAL A 295 -24.35 20.51 -8.05
C VAL A 295 -24.11 21.88 -8.63
N LYS A 296 -23.07 22.56 -8.16
CA LYS A 296 -22.61 23.82 -8.73
C LYS A 296 -21.40 23.57 -9.63
N LEU A 297 -21.54 23.97 -10.88
CA LEU A 297 -20.47 23.92 -11.88
C LEU A 297 -19.79 25.28 -11.92
N SER A 298 -18.48 25.32 -11.68
CA SER A 298 -17.69 26.55 -11.76
C SER A 298 -16.49 26.35 -12.68
N PRO A 299 -16.16 27.31 -13.57
CA PRO A 299 -14.93 27.23 -14.36
C PRO A 299 -13.72 27.21 -13.40
N MET A 300 -12.81 26.26 -13.58
CA MET A 300 -11.48 26.34 -12.97
C MET A 300 -10.77 27.51 -13.64
N GLY A 301 -10.69 28.64 -12.94
CA GLY A 301 -10.02 29.82 -13.44
C GLY A 301 -8.55 29.51 -13.73
N THR A 302 -8.11 29.71 -14.97
CA THR A 302 -6.72 30.09 -15.22
C THR A 302 -6.51 31.41 -14.48
N ALA A 303 -5.79 31.35 -13.37
CA ALA A 303 -5.24 32.54 -12.75
C ALA A 303 -4.29 33.19 -13.76
N LEU A 304 -4.80 34.21 -14.46
CA LEU A 304 -4.13 35.35 -15.09
C LEU A 304 -5.11 35.92 -16.14
N ALA A 305 -6.08 36.68 -15.68
CA ALA A 305 -6.57 37.79 -16.48
C ALA A 305 -5.48 38.88 -16.40
N SER A 306 -4.45 38.77 -17.24
CA SER A 306 -3.53 39.87 -17.47
C SER A 306 -4.20 40.87 -18.41
N SER A 307 -4.24 42.12 -17.96
CA SER A 307 -4.67 43.31 -18.71
C SER A 307 -4.07 43.37 -20.11
N PRO A 308 -4.74 44.03 -21.08
CA PRO A 308 -4.15 44.26 -22.38
C PRO A 308 -3.20 45.45 -22.27
N ASP A 309 -1.90 45.19 -22.17
CA ASP A 309 -0.89 46.18 -22.52
C ASP A 309 0.08 45.58 -23.54
N SER A 310 0.16 46.29 -24.66
CA SER A 310 1.06 46.05 -25.78
C SER A 310 2.53 46.11 -25.37
N SER A 311 3.31 45.11 -25.76
CA SER A 311 4.62 45.34 -26.39
C SER A 311 5.18 44.05 -26.99
N SER A 312 5.65 44.18 -28.23
CA SER A 312 6.44 43.22 -28.99
C SER A 312 7.74 42.82 -28.29
N ASP A 313 8.12 41.54 -28.36
CA ASP A 313 9.40 41.17 -28.99
C ASP A 313 9.49 39.66 -29.25
N SER A 314 10.15 39.35 -30.37
CA SER A 314 10.28 38.02 -30.95
C SER A 314 11.33 37.18 -30.20
N SER A 315 11.07 35.90 -29.98
CA SER A 315 12.12 34.89 -29.78
C SER A 315 11.61 33.49 -30.18
N THR A 316 12.42 32.84 -31.00
CA THR A 316 12.14 31.62 -31.76
C THR A 316 12.06 30.35 -30.89
N GLY A 317 11.26 29.40 -31.38
CA GLY A 317 10.79 28.20 -30.69
C GLY A 317 11.86 27.30 -30.06
N SER A 318 11.55 26.85 -28.85
CA SER A 318 12.08 25.62 -28.27
C SER A 318 11.03 24.51 -28.42
N PRO A 319 11.40 23.27 -28.79
CA PRO A 319 10.44 22.17 -28.87
C PRO A 319 9.83 21.90 -27.48
N PRO A 320 8.55 21.50 -27.39
CA PRO A 320 7.94 21.26 -26.09
C PRO A 320 8.67 20.11 -25.40
N ARG A 321 9.23 20.36 -24.22
CA ARG A 321 9.64 19.28 -23.32
C ARG A 321 8.41 18.40 -23.04
N PRO A 322 8.53 17.07 -23.02
CA PRO A 322 7.44 16.21 -22.59
C PRO A 322 7.00 16.62 -21.19
N CYS A 323 5.73 17.00 -21.02
CA CYS A 323 5.16 17.25 -19.70
C CYS A 323 5.27 15.97 -18.85
N PRO A 324 5.69 16.04 -17.57
CA PRO A 324 5.83 14.87 -16.70
C PRO A 324 4.51 14.14 -16.40
N ASP A 325 3.37 14.75 -16.74
CA ASP A 325 2.02 14.28 -16.38
C ASP A 325 1.33 13.39 -17.43
N MET A 326 1.98 13.10 -18.57
CA MET A 326 1.44 12.10 -19.52
C MET A 326 1.86 10.68 -19.11
N GLN A 327 1.51 10.26 -17.89
CA GLN A 327 1.42 8.84 -17.57
C GLN A 327 0.26 8.26 -18.38
N ARG A 328 0.56 7.35 -19.32
CA ARG A 328 -0.44 6.60 -20.08
C ARG A 328 -1.42 5.99 -19.06
N PRO A 329 -2.75 6.16 -19.21
CA PRO A 329 -3.70 5.62 -18.24
C PRO A 329 -3.42 4.13 -18.03
N GLU A 330 -3.11 3.72 -16.80
CA GLU A 330 -2.94 2.31 -16.48
C GLU A 330 -4.25 1.57 -16.79
N SER A 331 -4.14 0.39 -17.43
CA SER A 331 -5.31 -0.41 -17.76
C SER A 331 -5.90 -1.00 -16.49
N GLU A 332 -7.19 -0.79 -16.23
CA GLU A 332 -7.87 -1.39 -15.08
C GLU A 332 -7.71 -2.92 -15.00
N ALA A 333 -7.55 -3.60 -16.13
CA ALA A 333 -7.37 -5.05 -16.20
C ALA A 333 -6.11 -5.56 -15.48
N THR A 334 -5.15 -4.67 -15.19
CA THR A 334 -3.93 -5.02 -14.46
C THR A 334 -4.18 -5.03 -12.96
N LEU A 335 -5.23 -4.39 -12.44
CA LEU A 335 -5.47 -4.30 -11.00
C LEU A 335 -5.62 -5.70 -10.37
N PRO A 336 -4.94 -5.98 -9.23
CA PRO A 336 -5.00 -7.28 -8.57
C PRO A 336 -6.44 -7.72 -8.24
N GLY A 337 -7.30 -6.79 -7.81
CA GLY A 337 -8.71 -7.09 -7.55
C GLY A 337 -9.48 -7.52 -8.80
N VAL A 338 -9.14 -6.99 -9.98
CA VAL A 338 -9.76 -7.35 -11.27
C VAL A 338 -9.23 -8.70 -11.75
N ILE A 339 -7.93 -8.96 -11.58
CA ILE A 339 -7.32 -10.27 -11.90
C ILE A 339 -7.92 -11.38 -11.03
N LEU A 340 -8.10 -11.11 -9.73
CA LEU A 340 -8.66 -12.08 -8.78
C LEU A 340 -10.12 -12.41 -9.10
N SER A 341 -10.92 -11.39 -9.42
CA SER A 341 -12.34 -11.56 -9.75
C SER A 341 -12.59 -12.17 -11.14
N SER A 342 -11.66 -12.01 -12.09
CA SER A 342 -11.80 -12.54 -13.46
C SER A 342 -11.38 -14.00 -13.60
N LYS A 343 -10.67 -14.60 -12.63
CA LYS A 343 -10.21 -15.99 -12.71
C LYS A 343 -10.98 -16.89 -11.73
N ASN A 344 -11.77 -17.81 -12.27
CA ASN A 344 -12.59 -18.77 -11.50
C ASN A 344 -11.82 -19.56 -10.43
N GLN A 345 -10.55 -19.89 -10.67
CA GLN A 345 -9.72 -20.62 -9.71
C GLN A 345 -9.58 -19.92 -8.35
N TYR A 346 -9.55 -18.58 -8.33
CA TYR A 346 -9.44 -17.81 -7.10
C TYR A 346 -10.79 -17.68 -6.41
N LEU A 347 -11.85 -17.47 -7.18
CA LEU A 347 -13.23 -17.44 -6.67
C LEU A 347 -13.59 -18.76 -5.97
N GLU A 348 -13.32 -19.90 -6.61
CA GLU A 348 -13.57 -21.22 -6.03
C GLU A 348 -12.79 -21.42 -4.72
N PHE A 349 -11.55 -20.96 -4.66
CA PHE A 349 -10.74 -21.01 -3.45
C PHE A 349 -11.35 -20.16 -2.31
N PHE A 350 -11.69 -18.90 -2.56
CA PHE A 350 -12.29 -18.04 -1.52
C PHE A 350 -13.62 -18.59 -1.02
N LEU A 351 -14.43 -19.21 -1.90
CA LEU A 351 -15.67 -19.87 -1.51
C LEU A 351 -15.42 -21.10 -0.62
N LYS A 352 -14.44 -21.94 -0.96
CA LYS A 352 -14.04 -23.09 -0.11
C LYS A 352 -13.54 -22.63 1.26
N LEU A 353 -12.76 -21.55 1.30
CA LEU A 353 -12.28 -20.99 2.55
C LEU A 353 -13.41 -20.42 3.41
N HIS A 354 -14.35 -19.71 2.78
CA HIS A 354 -15.53 -19.20 3.47
C HIS A 354 -16.39 -20.33 4.07
N GLN A 355 -16.54 -21.44 3.34
CA GLN A 355 -17.21 -22.64 3.86
C GLN A 355 -16.48 -23.21 5.07
N LEU A 356 -15.15 -23.32 5.05
CA LEU A 356 -14.36 -23.81 6.20
C LEU A 356 -14.54 -22.97 7.47
N VAL A 357 -14.78 -21.66 7.33
CA VAL A 357 -14.99 -20.75 8.48
C VAL A 357 -16.41 -20.78 9.01
N LEU A 358 -17.41 -21.14 8.21
CA LEU A 358 -18.82 -21.21 8.63
C LEU A 358 -19.22 -22.53 9.31
N PHE A 359 -18.41 -23.58 9.15
CA PHE A 359 -18.67 -24.91 9.72
C PHE A 359 -17.86 -25.22 10.99
N ASN A 360 -17.13 -24.25 11.52
CA ASN A 360 -16.60 -24.21 12.88
C ASN A 360 -17.28 -23.05 13.63
#